data_AF-A0A956E7R3-F1
#
_entry.id   AF-A0A956E7R3-F1
#
_cell.length_a   1.000
_cell.length_b   1.000
_cell.length_c   1.000
_cell.angle_alpha   90.00
_cell.angle_beta   90.00
_cell.angle_gamma   90.00
#
_symmetry.space_group_name_H-M   'P 1'
#
loop_
_entity.id
_entity.type
_entity.pdbx_description
1 polymer ?
#
loop_
_entity_poly.entity_id
_entity_poly.type
_entity_poly.pdbx_seq_one_letter_code
_entity_poly.pdbx_strand_id
1 'polypeptide(L)'
;EVKNTGERPIQVGSHYHFAETNAALDFDRPTARGYRLDIPAGTAVRFEPGESREVTLVAYAGRRHVYGFRGLTMGPLDAADGGGE
;
A
#
# COMPACT_ATOMS: atom_id res chain seq x y z
N GLU A 1 5.00 -8.91 6.93
CA GLU A 1 4.50 -10.03 6.10
C GLU A 1 3.19 -9.62 5.40
N VAL A 2 2.94 -10.13 4.20
CA VAL A 2 1.71 -9.91 3.43
C VAL A 2 1.22 -11.25 2.89
N LYS A 3 -0.05 -11.57 3.10
CA LYS A 3 -0.67 -12.82 2.65
C LYS A 3 -1.83 -12.58 1.70
N ASN A 4 -1.88 -13.29 0.58
CA ASN A 4 -3.05 -13.29 -0.29
C ASN A 4 -4.06 -14.34 0.20
N THR A 5 -5.18 -13.87 0.76
CA THR A 5 -6.27 -14.72 1.25
C THR A 5 -7.34 -15.01 0.18
N GLY A 6 -7.21 -14.41 -1.01
CA GLY A 6 -8.11 -14.62 -2.13
C GLY A 6 -7.73 -15.82 -3.00
N GLU A 7 -8.66 -16.20 -3.87
CA GLU A 7 -8.51 -17.33 -4.81
C GLU A 7 -7.85 -16.93 -6.14
N ARG A 8 -7.52 -15.65 -6.31
CA ARG A 8 -6.95 -15.10 -7.55
C ARG A 8 -5.60 -14.46 -7.27
N PRO A 9 -4.65 -14.54 -8.21
CA PRO A 9 -3.37 -13.86 -8.07
C PRO A 9 -3.55 -12.34 -8.06
N ILE A 10 -2.73 -11.66 -7.27
CA ILE A 10 -2.75 -10.20 -7.11
C ILE A 10 -1.35 -9.66 -7.42
N GLN A 11 -1.27 -8.63 -8.25
CA GLN A 11 -0.01 -7.97 -8.60
C GLN A 11 -0.05 -6.51 -8.18
N VAL A 12 0.95 -6.07 -7.43
CA VAL A 12 1.06 -4.71 -6.89
C VAL A 12 2.30 -4.04 -7.47
N GLY A 13 2.11 -2.89 -8.13
CA GLY A 13 3.20 -2.13 -8.76
C GLY A 13 4.01 -1.27 -7.78
N SER A 14 5.23 -0.93 -8.20
CA SER A 14 6.23 -0.15 -7.45
C SER A 14 5.76 1.18 -6.83
N HIS A 15 4.77 1.85 -7.44
CA HIS A 15 4.30 3.18 -7.02
C HIS A 15 2.86 3.19 -6.48
N TYR A 16 2.24 2.02 -6.34
CA TYR A 16 0.90 1.92 -5.79
C TYR A 16 0.91 2.18 -4.27
N HIS A 17 -0.09 2.89 -3.75
CA HIS A 17 -0.18 3.16 -2.32
C HIS A 17 -0.50 1.86 -1.59
N PHE A 18 0.48 1.31 -0.87
CA PHE A 18 0.42 -0.09 -0.43
C PHE A 18 -0.75 -0.38 0.51
N ALA A 19 -1.07 0.58 1.39
CA ALA A 19 -2.23 0.50 2.28
C ALA A 19 -3.59 0.38 1.55
N GLU A 20 -3.67 0.84 0.29
CA GLU A 20 -4.88 0.80 -0.53
C GLU A 20 -4.90 -0.39 -1.50
N THR A 21 -3.98 -1.34 -1.36
CA THR A 21 -4.00 -2.56 -2.20
C THR A 21 -5.27 -3.38 -1.96
N ASN A 22 -5.50 -4.37 -2.84
CA ASN A 22 -6.65 -5.26 -2.81
C ASN A 22 -6.94 -5.78 -1.38
N ALA A 23 -8.22 -5.79 -0.99
CA ALA A 23 -8.67 -6.23 0.34
C ALA A 23 -8.32 -7.69 0.66
N ALA A 24 -8.13 -8.53 -0.36
CA ALA A 24 -7.68 -9.91 -0.19
C ALA A 24 -6.19 -10.04 0.18
N LEU A 25 -5.41 -8.95 0.18
CA LEU A 25 -4.10 -8.93 0.81
C LEU A 25 -4.27 -8.59 2.30
N ASP A 26 -3.88 -9.53 3.15
CA ASP A 26 -3.88 -9.44 4.60
C ASP A 26 -2.49 -9.05 5.10
N PHE A 27 -2.44 -7.92 5.81
CA PHE A 27 -1.24 -7.30 6.40
C PHE A 27 -1.66 -6.11 7.28
N ASP A 28 -0.72 -5.57 8.05
CA ASP A 28 -0.93 -4.36 8.85
C ASP A 28 -1.06 -3.12 7.94
N ARG A 29 -2.29 -2.75 7.59
CA ARG A 29 -2.59 -1.59 6.74
C ARG A 29 -2.20 -0.24 7.37
N PRO A 30 -2.45 0.01 8.67
CA PRO A 30 -2.00 1.24 9.32
C PRO A 30 -0.50 1.50 9.14
N THR A 31 0.36 0.48 9.31
CA THR A 31 1.82 0.63 9.14
C THR A 31 2.24 0.87 7.69
N ALA A 32 1.43 0.45 6.71
CA ALA A 32 1.70 0.66 5.29
C ALA A 32 1.20 2.02 4.77
N ARG A 33 0.51 2.84 5.59
CA ARG A 33 -0.05 4.12 5.16
C ARG A 33 1.06 5.10 4.80
N GLY A 34 1.04 5.59 3.57
CA GLY A 34 2.04 6.49 3.02
C GLY A 34 3.31 5.82 2.53
N TYR A 35 3.25 4.51 2.29
CA TYR A 35 4.35 3.72 1.74
C TYR A 35 4.00 3.06 0.40
N ARG A 36 5.04 2.74 -0.36
CA ARG A 36 5.01 1.97 -1.60
C ARG A 36 6.06 0.85 -1.56
N LEU A 37 6.00 -0.10 -2.49
CA LEU A 37 7.01 -1.16 -2.59
C LEU A 37 8.39 -0.58 -2.91
N ASP A 38 9.42 -1.03 -2.16
CA ASP A 38 10.81 -0.71 -2.41
C ASP A 38 11.40 -1.64 -3.48
N ILE A 39 10.95 -1.45 -4.71
CA ILE A 39 11.36 -2.22 -5.89
C ILE A 39 11.62 -1.25 -7.07
N PRO A 40 12.34 -1.69 -8.12
CA PRO A 40 12.61 -0.84 -9.28
C PRO A 40 11.33 -0.25 -9.91
N ALA A 41 11.42 0.99 -10.38
CA ALA A 41 10.29 1.67 -11.01
C ALA A 41 9.75 0.88 -12.22
N GLY A 42 8.43 0.85 -12.38
CA GLY A 42 7.76 0.09 -13.44
C GLY A 42 7.62 -1.43 -13.18
N THR A 43 8.25 -1.97 -12.14
CA THR A 43 8.11 -3.37 -11.74
C THR A 43 6.97 -3.59 -10.74
N ALA A 44 6.70 -4.85 -10.40
CA ALA A 44 5.64 -5.25 -9.50
C ALA A 44 5.98 -6.55 -8.74
N VAL A 45 5.35 -6.72 -7.57
CA VAL A 45 5.35 -7.97 -6.81
C VAL A 45 4.03 -8.69 -7.04
N ARG A 46 4.10 -9.99 -7.31
CA ARG A 46 2.94 -10.86 -7.60
C ARG A 46 2.73 -11.86 -6.48
N PHE A 47 1.56 -11.83 -5.85
CA PHE A 47 1.11 -12.73 -4.80
C PHE A 47 0.15 -13.80 -5.36
N GLU A 48 0.55 -15.06 -5.33
CA GLU A 48 -0.32 -16.19 -5.68
C GLU A 48 -1.39 -16.44 -4.60
N PRO A 49 -2.51 -17.13 -4.93
CA PRO A 49 -3.52 -17.50 -3.94
C PRO A 49 -2.91 -18.27 -2.76
N GLY A 50 -3.16 -17.82 -1.53
CA GLY A 50 -2.65 -18.44 -0.30
C GLY A 50 -1.20 -18.12 0.05
N GLU A 51 -0.46 -17.44 -0.83
CA GLU A 51 0.95 -17.11 -0.62
C GLU A 51 1.13 -16.04 0.47
N SER A 52 2.05 -16.30 1.40
CA SER A 52 2.60 -15.31 2.32
C SER A 52 4.02 -14.93 1.91
N ARG A 53 4.34 -13.64 1.94
CA ARG A 53 5.67 -13.14 1.62
C ARG A 53 5.98 -11.86 2.39
N GLU A 54 7.24 -11.70 2.74
CA GLU A 54 7.77 -10.44 3.25
C GLU A 54 8.10 -9.47 2.10
N VAL A 55 7.71 -8.22 2.27
CA VAL A 55 8.02 -7.15 1.33
C VAL A 55 8.60 -5.96 2.06
N THR A 56 9.51 -5.27 1.40
CA THR A 56 10.07 -4.01 1.90
C THR A 56 9.24 -2.85 1.37
N LEU A 57 8.87 -1.96 2.27
CA LEU A 57 8.13 -0.75 1.94
C LEU A 57 9.01 0.48 2.17
N VAL A 58 8.94 1.44 1.25
CA VAL A 58 9.60 2.73 1.36
C VAL A 58 8.55 3.84 1.39
N ALA A 59 8.78 4.85 2.23
CA ALA A 59 7.88 5.98 2.36
C ALA A 59 7.76 6.74 1.03
N TYR A 60 6.58 7.25 0.72
CA TYR A 60 6.46 8.25 -0.35
C TYR A 60 7.32 9.48 -0.01
N ALA A 61 7.99 10.00 -1.03
CA ALA A 61 8.71 11.26 -0.97
C ALA A 61 7.84 12.42 -1.51
N GLY A 62 8.42 13.62 -1.61
CA GLY A 62 7.73 14.81 -2.10
C GLY A 62 6.67 15.30 -1.12
N ARG A 63 5.56 15.84 -1.64
CA ARG A 63 4.49 16.41 -0.81
C ARG A 63 3.67 15.36 -0.05
N ARG A 64 3.80 14.07 -0.39
CA ARG A 64 3.05 12.98 0.26
C ARG A 64 1.52 13.20 0.25
N HIS A 65 1.00 13.66 -0.88
CA HIS A 65 -0.45 13.73 -1.13
C HIS A 65 -0.88 12.55 -2.00
N VAL A 66 -1.91 11.84 -1.57
CA VAL A 66 -2.42 10.63 -2.23
C VAL A 66 -3.84 10.87 -2.70
N TYR A 67 -4.05 10.84 -4.02
CA TYR A 67 -5.36 10.95 -4.66
C TYR A 67 -5.57 9.77 -5.60
N GLY A 68 -6.82 9.31 -5.74
CA GLY A 68 -7.17 8.14 -6.57
C GLY A 68 -7.06 6.83 -5.78
N PHE A 69 -6.41 5.81 -6.37
CA PHE A 69 -6.32 4.45 -5.81
C PHE A 69 -7.69 3.86 -5.47
N ARG A 70 -7.96 3.54 -4.20
CA ARG A 70 -9.28 3.11 -3.70
C ARG A 70 -10.05 4.25 -3.06
N GLY A 71 -9.53 5.47 -3.11
CA GLY A 71 -10.13 6.66 -2.53
C GLY A 71 -10.09 6.69 -1.01
N LEU A 72 -9.21 5.91 -0.36
CA LEU A 72 -9.18 5.81 1.11
C LEU A 72 -8.42 6.98 1.75
N THR A 73 -7.48 7.59 1.04
CA THR A 73 -6.69 8.72 1.56
C THR A 73 -7.18 10.08 1.04
N MET A 74 -7.30 10.22 -0.29
CA MET A 74 -7.83 11.42 -0.97
C MET A 74 -7.31 12.77 -0.45
N GLY A 75 -6.03 12.86 -0.12
CA GLY A 75 -5.47 14.06 0.49
C GLY A 75 -4.02 13.92 0.98
N PRO A 76 -3.52 14.92 1.73
CA PRO A 76 -2.23 14.86 2.40
C PRO A 76 -2.17 13.70 3.40
N LEU A 77 -1.07 12.95 3.39
CA LEU A 77 -0.81 11.88 4.36
C LEU A 77 -0.43 12.44 5.73
N ASP A 78 0.30 13.55 5.75
CA ASP A 78 0.91 14.14 6.95
C ASP A 78 0.13 15.36 7.46
N ALA A 79 -1.12 15.57 6.99
CA ALA A 79 -1.99 16.55 7.63
C ALA A 79 -2.27 16.09 9.07
N ALA A 80 -1.97 17.00 10.00
CA ALA A 80 -1.98 16.76 11.43
C ALA A 80 -3.26 16.06 11.91
N ASP A 81 -3.06 15.18 12.88
CA ASP A 81 -3.96 14.95 13.99
C ASP A 81 -4.38 16.33 14.56
N GLY A 82 -5.43 16.93 13.98
CA GLY A 82 -6.21 17.99 14.61
C GLY A 82 -7.43 17.28 15.19
N GLY A 83 -7.43 16.89 16.46
CA GLY A 83 -7.29 17.85 17.55
C GLY A 83 -8.43 18.85 17.38
N GLY A 84 -9.58 18.52 17.96
CA GLY A 84 -10.74 19.41 17.93
C GLY A 84 -10.39 20.76 18.54
N GLU A 85 -10.91 21.80 17.91
CA GLU A 85 -11.48 23.01 18.52
C GLU A 85 -12.59 23.50 17.58
#